data_AF-A0A810PZW6-F1
#
_entry.id   AF-A0A810PZW6-F1
#
_cell.length_a   1.000
_cell.length_b   1.000
_cell.length_c   1.000
_cell.angle_alpha   90.00
_cell.angle_beta   90.00
_cell.angle_gamma   90.00
#
_symmetry.space_group_name_H-M   'P 1'
#
loop_
_entity.id
_entity.type
_entity.pdbx_description
1 polymer ?
#
loop_
_entity_poly.entity_id
_entity_poly.type
_entity_poly.pdbx_seq_one_letter_code
_entity_poly.pdbx_strand_id
1 'polypeptide(L)' 'MGIVAMIGLIFGPFVSLLFAAWFYVRWQNEEDEELALHNKKICFRALIAAAILLVVFGILKLIFPVA' A
#
# COMPACT_ATOMS: atom_id res chain seq x y z
N MET A 1 -23.30 -7.48 -4.09
CA MET A 1 -22.71 -6.51 -3.14
C MET A 1 -21.41 -7.01 -2.51
N GLY A 2 -21.30 -8.28 -2.06
CA GLY A 2 -20.08 -8.81 -1.43
C GLY A 2 -18.83 -8.82 -2.32
N ILE A 3 -18.95 -9.20 -3.60
CA ILE A 3 -17.81 -9.28 -4.54
C ILE A 3 -17.20 -7.90 -4.83
N VAL A 4 -18.04 -6.88 -5.07
CA VAL A 4 -17.58 -5.49 -5.33
C VAL A 4 -16.89 -4.90 -4.10
N ALA A 5 -17.44 -5.17 -2.90
CA ALA A 5 -16.79 -4.79 -1.65
C ALA A 5 -15.43 -5.46 -1.50
N MET A 6 -15.32 -6.76 -1.80
CA MET A 6 -14.07 -7.52 -1.70
C MET A 6 -13.00 -7.04 -2.69
N ILE A 7 -13.39 -6.70 -3.92
CA ILE A 7 -12.50 -6.10 -4.93
C ILE A 7 -12.02 -4.72 -4.47
N GLY A 8 -12.93 -3.85 -3.99
CA GLY A 8 -12.56 -2.55 -3.43
C GLY A 8 -11.67 -2.64 -2.19
N LEU A 9 -11.85 -3.68 -1.36
CA LEU A 9 -11.07 -3.91 -0.14
C LEU A 9 -9.64 -4.36 -0.42
N ILE A 10 -9.42 -5.19 -1.45
CA ILE A 10 -8.08 -5.64 -1.88
C ILE A 10 -7.36 -4.55 -2.69
N PHE A 11 -8.12 -3.69 -3.36
CA PHE A 11 -7.58 -2.60 -4.17
C PHE A 11 -6.72 -1.63 -3.35
N GLY A 12 -7.11 -1.32 -2.11
CA GLY A 12 -6.37 -0.42 -1.23
C GLY A 12 -4.92 -0.86 -1.00
N PRO A 13 -4.68 -2.03 -0.36
CA PRO A 13 -3.33 -2.57 -0.18
C PRO A 13 -2.54 -2.68 -1.47
N PHE A 14 -3.17 -3.15 -2.55
CA PHE A 14 -2.51 -3.35 -3.83
C PHE A 14 -2.03 -2.03 -4.44
N VAL A 15 -2.87 -1.00 -4.45
CA VAL A 15 -2.48 0.34 -4.93
C VAL A 15 -1.37 0.93 -4.06
N SER A 16 -1.45 0.80 -2.73
CA SER A 16 -0.38 1.26 -1.84
C SER A 16 0.96 0.56 -2.12
N LEU A 17 0.94 -0.74 -2.43
CA LEU A 17 2.15 -1.48 -2.83
C LEU A 17 2.69 -1.05 -4.19
N LEU A 18 1.84 -0.78 -5.17
CA LEU A 18 2.27 -0.24 -6.47
C LEU A 18 2.92 1.15 -6.30
N PHE A 19 2.35 2.01 -5.46
CA PHE A 19 2.95 3.29 -5.09
C PHE A 19 4.30 3.10 -4.40
N ALA A 20 4.40 2.17 -3.44
CA ALA A 20 5.67 1.86 -2.79
C ALA A 20 6.74 1.39 -3.80
N ALA A 21 6.38 0.49 -4.71
CA ALA A 21 7.28 0.01 -5.76
C ALA A 21 7.74 1.12 -6.70
N TRP A 22 6.83 2.02 -7.11
CA TRP A 22 7.14 3.16 -7.95
C TRP A 22 8.17 4.10 -7.29
N PHE A 23 7.93 4.48 -6.04
CA PHE A 23 8.86 5.34 -5.30
C PHE A 23 10.14 4.64 -4.89
N TYR A 24 10.13 3.31 -4.72
CA TYR A 24 11.33 2.52 -4.50
C TYR A 24 12.25 2.55 -5.72
N VAL A 25 11.71 2.32 -6.92
CA VAL A 25 12.48 2.40 -8.17
C VAL A 25 13.07 3.79 -8.34
N ARG A 26 12.30 4.86 -8.08
CA ARG A 26 12.84 6.22 -8.12
C ARG A 26 13.93 6.45 -7.09
N TRP A 27 13.73 6.03 -5.85
CA TRP A 27 14.75 6.15 -4.81
C TRP A 27 16.07 5.47 -5.20
N GLN A 28 16.02 4.30 -5.85
CA GLN A 28 17.23 3.58 -6.27
C GLN A 28 17.93 4.17 -7.52
N ASN A 29 17.21 4.94 -8.34
CA ASN A 29 17.75 5.52 -9.59
C ASN A 29 18.04 7.03 -9.49
N GLU A 30 17.83 7.64 -8.32
CA GLU A 30 18.05 9.08 -8.13
C GLU A 30 19.50 9.35 -7.67
N GLU A 31 20.21 10.20 -8.40
CA GLU A 31 21.58 10.62 -8.04
C GLU A 31 21.59 11.78 -7.04
N ASP A 32 20.50 12.55 -6.97
CA ASP A 32 20.32 13.63 -6.00
C ASP A 32 19.91 13.06 -4.64
N GLU A 33 20.76 13.25 -3.63
CA GLU A 33 20.58 12.71 -2.29
C GLU A 33 19.33 13.26 -1.58
N GLU A 34 18.94 14.52 -1.84
CA GLU A 34 17.74 15.12 -1.25
C GLU A 34 16.46 14.52 -1.84
N LEU A 35 16.40 14.38 -3.18
CA LEU A 35 15.27 13.70 -3.84
C LEU A 35 15.22 12.22 -3.47
N ALA A 36 16.37 11.54 -3.35
CA ALA A 36 16.45 10.15 -2.94
C ALA A 36 15.85 9.96 -1.53
N LEU A 37 16.20 10.82 -0.58
CA LEU A 37 15.67 10.79 0.78
C LEU A 37 14.16 11.09 0.81
N HIS A 38 13.71 12.03 -0.02
CA HIS A 38 12.29 12.34 -0.17
C HIS A 38 11.50 11.14 -0.72
N ASN A 39 11.96 10.53 -1.81
CA ASN A 39 11.36 9.34 -2.41
C ASN A 39 11.37 8.14 -1.45
N LYS A 40 12.44 7.96 -0.68
CA LYS A 40 12.52 6.95 0.40
C LYS A 40 11.41 7.16 1.44
N LYS A 41 11.21 8.39 1.92
CA LYS A 41 10.14 8.70 2.90
C LYS A 41 8.76 8.37 2.33
N ILE A 42 8.51 8.68 1.05
CA ILE A 42 7.22 8.37 0.40
C ILE A 42 7.04 6.85 0.26
N CYS A 43 8.06 6.13 -0.20
CA CYS A 43 8.05 4.67 -0.30
C CYS A 43 7.67 4.02 1.04
N PHE A 44 8.35 4.39 2.13
CA PHE A 44 8.05 3.85 3.46
C PHE A 44 6.65 4.22 3.96
N ARG A 45 6.17 5.44 3.69
CA ARG A 45 4.78 5.82 4.03
C ARG A 45 3.76 4.96 3.26
N ALA A 46 4.02 4.69 1.99
CA ALA A 46 3.16 3.82 1.18
C ALA A 46 3.16 2.36 1.68
N LEU A 47 4.31 1.84 2.12
CA LEU A 47 4.41 0.53 2.76
C LEU A 47 3.64 0.46 4.08
N ILE A 48 3.75 1.49 4.92
CA ILE A 48 2.98 1.58 6.18
C ILE A 48 1.49 1.63 5.88
N ALA A 49 1.06 2.42 4.89
CA ALA A 49 -0.34 2.46 4.46
C ALA A 49 -0.83 1.08 3.97
N ALA A 50 -0.03 0.37 3.16
CA ALA A 50 -0.35 -0.98 2.72
C ALA A 50 -0.52 -1.95 3.89
N ALA A 51 0.39 -1.89 4.89
CA ALA A 51 0.33 -2.73 6.08
C ALA A 51 -0.93 -2.43 6.92
N ILE A 52 -1.25 -1.15 7.15
CA ILE A 52 -2.47 -0.75 7.88
C ILE A 52 -3.71 -1.25 7.15
N LEU A 53 -3.77 -1.10 5.82
CA LEU A 53 -4.90 -1.56 5.02
C LEU A 53 -5.05 -3.09 5.07
N LEU A 54 -3.95 -3.85 5.06
CA LEU A 54 -3.98 -5.30 5.24
C LEU A 54 -4.48 -5.71 6.63
N VAL A 55 -4.05 -5.01 7.68
CA VAL A 55 -4.51 -5.28 9.05
C VAL A 55 -6.00 -4.98 9.18
N VAL A 56 -6.45 -3.83 8.72
CA VAL A 56 -7.88 -3.46 8.71
C VAL A 56 -8.69 -4.45 7.88
N PHE A 57 -8.19 -4.85 6.71
CA PHE A 57 -8.78 -5.91 5.89
C PHE A 57 -8.92 -7.23 6.65
N GLY A 58 -7.85 -7.69 7.29
CA GLY A 58 -7.84 -8.94 8.06
C GLY A 58 -8.87 -8.92 9.18
N ILE A 59 -8.94 -7.81 9.92
CA ILE A 59 -9.93 -7.61 11.01
C ILE A 59 -11.35 -7.60 10.44
N LEU A 60 -11.62 -6.84 9.37
CA LEU A 60 -12.94 -6.78 8.75
C LEU A 60 -13.37 -8.16 8.21
N LYS A 61 -12.45 -8.94 7.63
CA LYS A 61 -12.72 -10.30 7.15
C LYS A 61 -13.06 -11.27 8.30
N LEU A 62 -12.47 -11.09 9.47
CA LEU A 62 -12.77 -11.88 10.67
C LEU A 62 -14.13 -11.50 11.28
N ILE A 63 -14.46 -10.21 11.35
CA ILE A 63 -15.74 -9.72 11.90
C ILE A 63 -16.90 -10.01 10.95
N PHE A 64 -16.69 -9.83 9.65
CA PHE A 64 -17.65 -10.11 8.60
C PHE A 64 -17.12 -11.24 7.72
N PRO A 65 -17.27 -12.51 8.15
CA PRO A 65 -17.00 -13.64 7.30
C PRO A 65 -18.05 -13.65 6.18
N VAL A 66 -17.77 -12.91 5.10
CA VAL A 66 -18.54 -13.03 3.86
C VAL A 66 -18.29 -14.45 3.36
N ALA A 67 -19.32 -15.29 3.48
CA ALA A 67 -19.42 -16.64 2.92
C ALA A 67 -19.42 -16.60 1.39
#